data_AF-A0A0G0CHK7-F1
#
_entry.id   AF-A0A0G0CHK7-F1
#
_cell.length_a   1.000
_cell.length_b   1.000
_cell.length_c   1.000
_cell.angle_alpha   90.00
_cell.angle_beta   90.00
_cell.angle_gamma   90.00
#
_symmetry.space_group_name_H-M   'P 1'
#
loop_
_entity.id
_entity.type
_entity.pdbx_description
1 polymer ?
#
loop_
_entity_poly.entity_id
_entity_poly.type
_entity_poly.pdbx_seq_one_letter_code
_entity_poly.pdbx_strand_id
1 'polypeptide(L)'
;MNGNNLENLEKIFDFLEVAEKLKSTLRYNKTTSGRQESTAEHSWRLALMIFMLADELKLEIDVSRAVKIALVHDLAEALTGDIDAILIAEGKISKEEKEIQEARAVEKIQQTLPALVGKEITALQNEYNENKTREAKFVKALDKIETLTQLAESGYKIYDKPEFIANYADKAVGEFPELLETLKIVKRKLKIEFKKGNIQWKKEYDNFCLT
;
A
#
# COMPACT_ATOMS: atom_id res chain seq x y z
N MET A 1 -17.46 -23.84 24.32
CA MET A 1 -16.43 -22.79 24.36
C MET A 1 -16.47 -22.16 25.75
N ASN A 2 -15.33 -21.95 26.39
CA ASN A 2 -15.21 -21.19 27.63
C ASN A 2 -15.58 -19.71 27.38
N GLY A 3 -16.13 -19.02 28.39
CA GLY A 3 -16.69 -17.67 28.23
C GLY A 3 -15.72 -16.64 27.61
N ASN A 4 -14.43 -16.75 27.93
CA ASN A 4 -13.37 -15.90 27.37
C ASN A 4 -13.17 -16.11 25.85
N ASN A 5 -13.48 -17.29 25.31
CA ASN A 5 -13.39 -17.55 23.87
C ASN A 5 -14.56 -16.95 23.10
N LEU A 6 -15.76 -16.88 23.71
CA LEU A 6 -16.92 -16.28 23.06
C LEU A 6 -16.74 -14.75 22.93
N GLU A 7 -16.32 -14.09 24.01
CA GLU A 7 -16.01 -12.65 23.99
C GLU A 7 -14.92 -12.29 22.98
N ASN A 8 -13.87 -13.13 22.86
CA ASN A 8 -12.83 -12.92 21.87
C ASN A 8 -13.35 -13.07 20.42
N LEU A 9 -14.28 -14.00 20.18
CA LEU A 9 -14.88 -14.16 18.86
C LEU A 9 -15.77 -12.97 18.51
N GLU A 10 -16.59 -12.49 19.44
CA GLU A 10 -17.42 -11.29 19.24
C GLU A 10 -16.55 -10.09 18.85
N LYS A 11 -15.48 -9.81 19.61
CA LYS A 11 -14.50 -8.76 19.29
C LYS A 11 -13.86 -8.91 17.90
N ILE A 12 -13.56 -10.14 17.48
CA ILE A 12 -13.04 -10.38 16.12
C ILE A 12 -14.08 -9.97 15.07
N PHE A 13 -15.36 -10.28 15.27
CA PHE A 13 -16.40 -9.86 14.33
C PHE A 13 -16.63 -8.34 14.36
N ASP A 14 -16.60 -7.70 15.53
CA ASP A 14 -16.65 -6.23 15.64
C ASP A 14 -15.50 -5.57 14.86
N PHE A 15 -14.30 -6.14 14.96
CA PHE A 15 -13.16 -5.71 14.15
C PHE A 15 -13.39 -5.90 12.65
N LEU A 16 -13.93 -7.04 12.23
CA LEU A 16 -14.21 -7.31 10.82
C LEU A 16 -15.25 -6.35 10.24
N GLU A 17 -16.23 -5.90 11.04
CA GLU A 17 -17.17 -4.83 10.63
C GLU A 17 -16.45 -3.50 10.40
N VAL A 18 -15.41 -3.18 11.17
CA VAL A 18 -14.59 -1.99 10.92
C VAL A 18 -13.75 -2.17 9.65
N ALA A 19 -13.08 -3.31 9.49
CA ALA A 19 -12.24 -3.59 8.32
C ALA A 19 -13.06 -3.66 7.02
N GLU A 20 -14.33 -4.06 7.09
CA GLU A 20 -15.24 -4.10 5.94
C GLU A 20 -15.34 -2.76 5.22
N LYS A 21 -15.25 -1.64 5.95
CA LYS A 21 -15.32 -0.28 5.41
C LYS A 21 -14.27 -0.03 4.32
N LEU A 22 -13.11 -0.70 4.38
CA LEU A 22 -12.08 -0.62 3.35
C LEU A 22 -12.55 -1.06 1.95
N LYS A 23 -13.62 -1.84 1.86
CA LYS A 23 -14.24 -2.19 0.57
C LYS A 23 -14.88 -0.98 -0.12
N SER A 24 -15.26 0.03 0.66
CA SER A 24 -15.87 1.28 0.21
C SER A 24 -14.94 2.49 0.34
N THR A 25 -13.80 2.36 1.02
CA THR A 25 -12.73 3.37 1.01
C THR A 25 -12.07 3.38 -0.37
N LEU A 26 -12.31 4.44 -1.13
CA LEU A 26 -11.87 4.55 -2.52
C LEU A 26 -10.51 5.25 -2.61
N ARG A 27 -9.65 4.73 -3.49
CA ARG A 27 -8.32 5.27 -3.78
C ARG A 27 -8.34 6.21 -4.98
N TYR A 28 -7.22 6.91 -5.16
CA TYR A 28 -6.93 7.69 -6.36
C TYR A 28 -7.03 6.85 -7.65
N ASN A 29 -6.55 5.61 -7.60
CA ASN A 29 -6.49 4.71 -8.75
C ASN A 29 -7.87 4.30 -9.27
N LYS A 30 -7.90 3.95 -10.56
CA LYS A 30 -9.07 3.38 -11.22
C LYS A 30 -8.74 2.02 -11.80
N THR A 31 -9.71 1.12 -11.76
CA THR A 31 -9.69 -0.14 -12.51
C THR A 31 -9.80 0.12 -14.01
N THR A 32 -9.51 -0.89 -14.83
CA THR A 32 -9.64 -0.81 -16.30
C THR A 32 -11.08 -0.57 -16.77
N SER A 33 -12.08 -0.85 -15.93
CA SER A 33 -13.49 -0.52 -16.19
C SER A 33 -13.83 0.95 -15.93
N GLY A 34 -12.92 1.71 -15.32
CA GLY A 34 -13.11 3.11 -14.95
C GLY A 34 -13.66 3.34 -13.55
N ARG A 35 -14.03 2.27 -12.81
CA ARG A 35 -14.40 2.35 -11.38
C ARG A 35 -13.17 2.67 -10.54
N GLN A 36 -13.31 3.52 -9.51
CA GLN A 36 -12.26 3.70 -8.50
C GLN A 36 -11.98 2.40 -7.76
N GLU A 37 -10.69 2.10 -7.60
CA GLU A 37 -10.21 1.00 -6.78
C GLU A 37 -10.53 1.26 -5.30
N SER A 38 -10.79 0.21 -4.52
CA SER A 38 -10.89 0.34 -3.07
C SER A 38 -9.61 -0.09 -2.36
N THR A 39 -9.39 0.40 -1.13
CA THR A 39 -8.24 0.02 -0.29
C THR A 39 -8.18 -1.49 -0.04
N ALA A 40 -9.34 -2.15 0.07
CA ALA A 40 -9.39 -3.60 0.19
C ALA A 40 -8.89 -4.33 -1.08
N GLU A 41 -9.23 -3.83 -2.27
CA GLU A 41 -8.79 -4.39 -3.55
C GLU A 41 -7.27 -4.23 -3.74
N HIS A 42 -6.75 -3.05 -3.43
CA HIS A 42 -5.32 -2.76 -3.38
C HIS A 42 -4.57 -3.73 -2.45
N SER A 43 -5.02 -3.82 -1.20
CA SER A 43 -4.37 -4.67 -0.18
C SER A 43 -4.38 -6.16 -0.56
N TRP A 44 -5.47 -6.63 -1.18
CA TRP A 44 -5.54 -7.99 -1.71
C TRP A 44 -4.52 -8.22 -2.83
N ARG A 45 -4.44 -7.31 -3.80
CA ARG A 45 -3.51 -7.43 -4.93
C ARG A 45 -2.05 -7.30 -4.49
N LEU A 46 -1.77 -6.44 -3.52
CA LEU A 46 -0.47 -6.34 -2.87
C LEU A 46 -0.05 -7.67 -2.19
N ALA A 47 -0.96 -8.30 -1.44
CA ALA A 47 -0.70 -9.60 -0.83
C ALA A 47 -0.41 -10.70 -1.88
N LEU A 48 -1.13 -10.68 -3.03
CA LEU A 48 -0.80 -11.56 -4.15
C LEU A 48 0.61 -11.32 -4.69
N MET A 49 0.99 -10.06 -4.88
CA MET A 49 2.33 -9.71 -5.37
C MET A 49 3.44 -10.19 -4.42
N ILE A 50 3.24 -10.07 -3.11
CA ILE A 50 4.21 -10.45 -2.09
C ILE A 50 4.60 -11.93 -2.21
N PHE A 51 3.63 -12.86 -2.19
CA PHE A 51 3.97 -14.27 -2.18
C PHE A 51 4.47 -14.76 -3.55
N MET A 52 4.00 -14.18 -4.66
CA MET A 52 4.48 -14.55 -6.00
C MET A 52 5.92 -14.08 -6.23
N LEU A 53 6.23 -12.83 -5.87
CA LEU A 53 7.54 -12.22 -6.15
C LEU A 53 8.62 -12.64 -5.17
N ALA A 54 8.27 -12.91 -3.90
CA ALA A 54 9.26 -13.40 -2.93
C ALA A 54 9.88 -14.73 -3.40
N ASP A 55 9.07 -15.66 -3.90
CA ASP A 55 9.55 -16.96 -4.39
C ASP A 55 10.27 -16.83 -5.75
N GLU A 56 9.66 -16.15 -6.73
CA GLU A 56 10.24 -15.98 -8.07
C GLU A 56 11.62 -15.29 -8.02
N LEU A 57 11.77 -14.27 -7.16
CA LEU A 57 13.02 -13.54 -6.99
C LEU A 57 13.96 -14.19 -5.95
N LYS A 58 13.56 -15.33 -5.35
CA LYS A 58 14.32 -16.08 -4.34
C LYS A 58 14.78 -15.21 -3.18
N LEU A 59 13.89 -14.35 -2.69
CA LEU A 59 14.20 -13.41 -1.62
C LEU A 59 14.11 -14.10 -0.27
N GLU A 60 15.07 -13.79 0.61
CA GLU A 60 14.98 -14.11 2.02
C GLU A 60 13.95 -13.17 2.68
N ILE A 61 12.68 -13.54 2.61
CA ILE A 61 11.53 -12.82 3.17
C ILE A 61 10.65 -13.82 3.92
N ASP A 62 10.24 -13.49 5.15
CA ASP A 62 9.13 -14.19 5.79
C ASP A 62 7.82 -13.79 5.09
N VAL A 63 7.39 -14.60 4.13
CA VAL A 63 6.17 -14.36 3.35
C VAL A 63 4.93 -14.27 4.24
N SER A 64 4.85 -15.06 5.30
CA SER A 64 3.70 -15.01 6.22
C SER A 64 3.63 -13.66 6.92
N ARG A 65 4.78 -13.18 7.42
CA ARG A 65 4.88 -11.85 8.04
C ARG A 65 4.60 -10.74 7.04
N ALA A 66 5.20 -10.77 5.84
CA ALA A 66 5.01 -9.76 4.81
C ALA A 66 3.53 -9.65 4.36
N VAL A 67 2.84 -10.78 4.18
CA VAL A 67 1.40 -10.79 3.87
C VAL A 67 0.59 -10.21 5.03
N LYS A 68 0.91 -10.55 6.28
CA LYS A 68 0.25 -9.94 7.44
C LYS A 68 0.41 -8.43 7.48
N ILE A 69 1.61 -7.91 7.18
CA ILE A 69 1.86 -6.47 7.07
C ILE A 69 0.95 -5.87 5.99
N ALA A 70 0.94 -6.44 4.79
CA ALA A 70 0.12 -5.94 3.68
C ALA A 70 -1.39 -5.95 3.97
N LEU A 71 -1.89 -6.93 4.73
CA LEU A 71 -3.31 -6.97 5.09
C LEU A 71 -3.74 -5.87 6.06
N VAL A 72 -2.80 -5.29 6.83
CA VAL A 72 -3.12 -4.30 7.87
C VAL A 72 -2.52 -2.92 7.65
N HIS A 73 -1.69 -2.73 6.61
CA HIS A 73 -0.94 -1.50 6.39
C HIS A 73 -1.82 -0.25 6.25
N ASP A 74 -2.95 -0.37 5.53
CA ASP A 74 -3.92 0.71 5.29
C ASP A 74 -5.16 0.58 6.19
N LEU A 75 -5.08 -0.18 7.29
CA LEU A 75 -6.25 -0.45 8.16
C LEU A 75 -6.81 0.82 8.81
N ALA A 76 -5.98 1.83 9.03
CA ALA A 76 -6.39 3.15 9.52
C ALA A 76 -7.42 3.83 8.61
N GLU A 77 -7.33 3.57 7.29
CA GLU A 77 -8.19 4.18 6.27
C GLU A 77 -9.66 3.76 6.38
N ALA A 78 -9.94 2.70 7.15
CA ALA A 78 -11.32 2.32 7.50
C ALA A 78 -12.04 3.42 8.30
N LEU A 79 -11.28 4.28 8.98
CA LEU A 79 -11.81 5.39 9.78
C LEU A 79 -11.39 6.76 9.25
N THR A 80 -10.22 6.89 8.62
CA THR A 80 -9.73 8.18 8.09
C THR A 80 -10.14 8.44 6.65
N GLY A 81 -10.51 7.39 5.90
CA GLY A 81 -10.47 7.42 4.44
C GLY A 81 -9.04 7.35 3.89
N ASP A 82 -8.92 7.16 2.57
CA ASP A 82 -7.63 7.21 1.88
C ASP A 82 -7.18 8.67 1.73
N ILE A 83 -6.02 8.99 2.30
CA ILE A 83 -5.39 10.30 2.15
C ILE A 83 -4.33 10.20 1.06
N ASP A 84 -4.72 10.60 -0.15
CA ASP A 84 -3.89 10.54 -1.35
C ASP A 84 -2.53 11.24 -1.15
N ALA A 85 -1.46 10.56 -1.57
CA ALA A 85 -0.10 11.06 -1.54
C ALA A 85 0.09 12.36 -2.34
N ILE A 86 -0.75 12.64 -3.34
CA ILE A 86 -0.77 13.91 -4.09
C ILE A 86 -1.16 15.07 -3.17
N LEU A 87 -2.11 14.89 -2.24
CA LEU A 87 -2.49 15.94 -1.28
C LEU A 87 -1.32 16.30 -0.35
N ILE A 88 -0.50 15.31 0.00
CA ILE A 88 0.72 15.52 0.78
C ILE A 88 1.78 16.24 -0.05
N ALA A 89 1.99 15.82 -1.30
CA ALA A 89 2.94 16.44 -2.22
C ALA A 89 2.58 17.90 -2.53
N GLU A 90 1.28 18.24 -2.53
CA GLU A 90 0.78 19.61 -2.71
C GLU A 90 0.77 20.43 -1.40
N GLY A 91 1.13 19.83 -0.26
CA GLY A 91 1.13 20.50 1.03
C GLY A 91 -0.26 20.83 1.58
N LYS A 92 -1.32 20.18 1.06
CA LYS A 92 -2.70 20.34 1.55
C LYS A 92 -2.94 19.63 2.88
N ILE A 93 -2.22 18.53 3.10
CA ILE A 93 -2.17 17.79 4.36
C ILE A 93 -0.71 17.49 4.65
N SER A 94 -0.24 17.78 5.86
CA SER A 94 1.12 17.42 6.25
C SER A 94 1.24 15.91 6.52
N LYS A 95 2.44 15.36 6.31
CA LYS A 95 2.72 13.95 6.64
C LYS A 95 2.46 13.67 8.13
N GLU A 96 2.80 14.62 9.00
CA GLU A 96 2.60 14.52 10.45
C GLU A 96 1.11 14.48 10.81
N GLU A 97 0.28 15.33 10.20
CA GLU A 97 -1.17 15.30 10.43
C GLU A 97 -1.79 13.97 10.00
N LYS A 98 -1.35 13.41 8.86
CA LYS A 98 -1.77 12.07 8.42
C LYS A 98 -1.37 11.01 9.44
N GLU A 99 -0.10 11.00 9.86
CA GLU A 99 0.40 10.03 10.84
C GLU A 99 -0.35 10.10 12.18
N ILE A 100 -0.70 11.31 12.66
CA ILE A 100 -1.51 11.50 13.87
C ILE A 100 -2.93 10.95 13.69
N GLN A 101 -3.56 11.21 12.54
CA GLN A 101 -4.91 10.69 12.25
C GLN A 101 -4.91 9.17 12.17
N GLU A 102 -3.92 8.58 11.51
CA GLU A 102 -3.75 7.14 11.38
C GLU A 102 -3.50 6.48 12.73
N ALA A 103 -2.58 7.03 13.54
CA ALA A 103 -2.32 6.51 14.88
C ALA A 103 -3.59 6.49 15.76
N ARG A 104 -4.42 7.54 15.71
CA ARG A 104 -5.70 7.60 16.44
C ARG A 104 -6.72 6.60 15.91
N ALA A 105 -6.80 6.40 14.60
CA ALA A 105 -7.68 5.41 14.01
C ALA A 105 -7.29 3.99 14.45
N VAL A 106 -6.00 3.71 14.43
CA VAL A 106 -5.42 2.42 14.80
C VAL A 106 -5.63 2.12 16.28
N GLU A 107 -5.47 3.11 17.15
CA GLU A 107 -5.82 2.98 18.57
C GLU A 107 -7.30 2.59 18.77
N LYS A 108 -8.23 3.23 18.04
CA LYS A 108 -9.65 2.87 18.11
C LYS A 108 -9.92 1.45 17.60
N ILE A 109 -9.27 1.04 16.51
CA ILE A 109 -9.39 -0.30 15.94
C ILE A 109 -8.85 -1.36 16.92
N GLN A 110 -7.76 -1.08 17.62
CA GLN A 110 -7.22 -2.00 18.63
C GLN A 110 -8.19 -2.25 19.78
N GLN A 111 -8.99 -1.26 20.16
CA GLN A 111 -9.97 -1.38 21.24
C GLN A 111 -11.11 -2.34 20.88
N THR A 112 -11.35 -2.62 19.59
CA THR A 112 -12.36 -3.60 19.16
C THR A 112 -11.83 -5.02 19.12
N LEU A 113 -10.52 -5.24 19.29
CA LEU A 113 -9.88 -6.55 19.15
C LEU A 113 -9.59 -7.24 20.48
N PRO A 114 -9.46 -8.58 20.50
CA PRO A 114 -8.80 -9.28 21.60
C PRO A 114 -7.38 -8.73 21.82
N ALA A 115 -6.98 -8.59 23.09
CA ALA A 115 -5.76 -7.87 23.46
C ALA A 115 -4.47 -8.37 22.76
N LEU A 116 -4.34 -9.69 22.52
CA LEU A 116 -3.17 -10.25 21.81
C LEU A 116 -3.19 -9.92 20.32
N VAL A 117 -4.36 -10.02 19.68
CA VAL A 117 -4.53 -9.74 18.24
C VAL A 117 -4.33 -8.24 17.98
N GLY A 118 -4.91 -7.38 18.83
CA GLY A 118 -4.70 -5.94 18.75
C GLY A 118 -3.23 -5.55 18.83
N LYS A 119 -2.46 -6.16 19.75
CA LYS A 119 -1.01 -5.94 19.86
C LYS A 119 -0.25 -6.38 18.61
N GLU A 120 -0.59 -7.53 18.02
CA GLU A 120 0.07 -8.01 16.79
C GLU A 120 -0.18 -7.06 15.62
N ILE A 121 -1.43 -6.64 15.39
CA ILE A 121 -1.78 -5.70 14.30
C ILE A 121 -1.04 -4.37 14.48
N THR A 122 -0.98 -3.86 15.70
CA THR A 122 -0.24 -2.62 16.02
C THR A 122 1.24 -2.75 15.69
N ALA A 123 1.85 -3.87 16.07
CA ALA A 123 3.26 -4.12 15.82
C ALA A 123 3.56 -4.19 14.32
N LEU A 124 2.70 -4.85 13.54
CA LEU A 124 2.82 -4.95 12.08
C LEU A 124 2.70 -3.59 11.38
N GLN A 125 1.77 -2.74 11.82
CA GLN A 125 1.62 -1.39 11.27
C GLN A 125 2.80 -0.49 11.63
N ASN A 126 3.27 -0.54 12.88
CA ASN A 126 4.46 0.20 13.29
C ASN A 126 5.68 -0.26 12.49
N GLU A 127 5.83 -1.57 12.27
CA GLU A 127 6.88 -2.13 11.44
C GLU A 127 6.84 -1.57 10.00
N TYR A 128 5.65 -1.51 9.38
CA TYR A 128 5.47 -0.90 8.05
C TYR A 128 5.80 0.60 8.04
N ASN A 129 5.37 1.34 9.07
CA ASN A 129 5.55 2.79 9.14
C ASN A 129 6.99 3.18 9.43
N GLU A 130 7.68 2.43 10.28
CA GLU A 130 9.10 2.64 10.57
C GLU A 130 10.00 2.27 9.38
N ASN A 131 9.56 1.35 8.52
CA ASN A 131 10.25 0.92 7.30
C ASN A 131 11.70 0.43 7.53
N LYS A 132 11.95 -0.24 8.67
CA LYS A 132 13.30 -0.68 9.06
C LYS A 132 13.57 -2.15 8.76
N THR A 133 12.56 -3.01 8.94
CA THR A 133 12.71 -4.45 8.72
C THR A 133 12.75 -4.75 7.22
N ARG A 134 13.30 -5.91 6.87
CA ARG A 134 13.40 -6.34 5.48
C ARG A 134 12.01 -6.56 4.88
N GLU A 135 11.11 -7.17 5.64
CA GLU A 135 9.71 -7.37 5.29
C GLU A 135 8.98 -6.02 5.09
N ALA A 136 9.16 -5.06 6.00
CA ALA A 136 8.52 -3.74 5.85
C ALA A 136 8.97 -3.04 4.56
N LYS A 137 10.27 -3.01 4.29
CA LYS A 137 10.84 -2.40 3.07
C LYS A 137 10.35 -3.09 1.81
N PHE A 138 10.30 -4.42 1.81
CA PHE A 138 9.77 -5.21 0.72
C PHE A 138 8.29 -4.87 0.44
N VAL A 139 7.45 -4.87 1.49
CA VAL A 139 6.02 -4.53 1.37
C VAL A 139 5.84 -3.07 0.93
N LYS A 140 6.62 -2.13 1.46
CA LYS A 140 6.58 -0.70 1.07
C LYS A 140 6.93 -0.48 -0.39
N ALA A 141 7.96 -1.18 -0.88
CA ALA A 141 8.34 -1.12 -2.29
C ALA A 141 7.24 -1.72 -3.19
N LEU A 142 6.68 -2.87 -2.80
CA LEU A 142 5.58 -3.49 -3.55
C LEU A 142 4.29 -2.67 -3.52
N ASP A 143 3.94 -2.02 -2.41
CA ASP A 143 2.79 -1.10 -2.31
C ASP A 143 2.85 -0.02 -3.40
N LYS A 144 4.03 0.58 -3.57
CA LYS A 144 4.24 1.61 -4.61
C LYS A 144 4.27 1.04 -6.02
N ILE A 145 4.86 -0.13 -6.21
CA ILE A 145 4.88 -0.83 -7.51
C ILE A 145 3.47 -1.25 -7.92
N GLU A 146 2.65 -1.74 -6.98
CA GLU A 146 1.24 -2.11 -7.19
C GLU A 146 0.50 -0.88 -7.74
N THR A 147 0.59 0.26 -7.03
CA THR A 147 -0.10 1.49 -7.42
C THR A 147 0.29 1.92 -8.85
N LEU A 148 1.58 1.82 -9.20
CA LEU A 148 2.06 2.10 -10.56
C LEU A 148 1.62 1.08 -11.59
N THR A 149 1.49 -0.19 -11.21
CA THR A 149 0.98 -1.26 -12.07
C THR A 149 -0.47 -1.00 -12.41
N GLN A 150 -1.30 -0.65 -11.42
CA GLN A 150 -2.68 -0.28 -11.62
C GLN A 150 -2.83 0.97 -12.50
N LEU A 151 -1.98 1.99 -12.31
CA LEU A 151 -1.93 3.18 -13.18
C LEU A 151 -1.56 2.85 -14.63
N ALA A 152 -0.63 1.93 -14.84
CA ALA A 152 -0.24 1.47 -16.17
C ALA A 152 -1.37 0.72 -16.87
N GLU A 153 -2.23 0.04 -16.13
CA GLU A 153 -3.39 -0.70 -16.65
C GLU A 153 -4.59 0.21 -16.92
N SER A 154 -4.86 1.17 -16.03
CA SER A 154 -5.95 2.14 -16.18
C SER A 154 -5.72 3.13 -17.32
N GLY A 155 -4.45 3.39 -17.62
CA GLY A 155 -4.01 4.22 -18.73
C GLY A 155 -3.95 5.72 -18.43
N TYR A 156 -3.41 6.46 -19.40
CA TYR A 156 -2.95 7.85 -19.25
C TYR A 156 -4.01 8.90 -18.92
N LYS A 157 -5.31 8.59 -19.09
CA LYS A 157 -6.40 9.57 -18.93
C LYS A 157 -6.50 10.13 -17.51
N ILE A 158 -5.92 9.45 -16.53
CA ILE A 158 -5.90 9.88 -15.13
C ILE A 158 -4.56 10.48 -14.70
N TYR A 159 -3.57 10.62 -15.59
CA TYR A 159 -2.24 11.13 -15.21
C TYR A 159 -2.23 12.66 -15.11
N ASP A 160 -2.78 13.19 -14.02
CA ASP A 160 -2.81 14.62 -13.71
C ASP A 160 -1.47 15.14 -13.16
N LYS A 161 -0.64 14.25 -12.59
CA LYS A 161 0.71 14.55 -12.04
C LYS A 161 1.77 13.61 -12.63
N PRO A 162 2.11 13.71 -13.92
CA PRO A 162 2.96 12.74 -14.61
C PRO A 162 4.36 12.59 -14.00
N GLU A 163 4.96 13.67 -13.50
CA GLU A 163 6.27 13.61 -12.84
C GLU A 163 6.23 12.87 -11.50
N PHE A 164 5.20 13.13 -10.69
CA PHE A 164 5.00 12.41 -9.44
C PHE A 164 4.76 10.92 -9.70
N ILE A 165 3.87 10.60 -10.65
CA ILE A 165 3.56 9.23 -11.06
C ILE A 165 4.82 8.50 -11.53
N ALA A 166 5.63 9.10 -12.40
CA ALA A 166 6.80 8.42 -12.96
C ALA A 166 7.86 8.04 -11.90
N ASN A 167 7.91 8.75 -10.77
CA ASN A 167 8.91 8.56 -9.72
C ASN A 167 8.32 7.97 -8.41
N TYR A 168 7.03 7.63 -8.38
CA TYR A 168 6.29 7.30 -7.16
C TYR A 168 6.91 6.16 -6.33
N ALA A 169 7.47 5.14 -7.00
CA ALA A 169 8.04 3.96 -6.35
C ALA A 169 9.57 4.04 -6.15
N ASP A 170 10.24 5.06 -6.68
CA ASP A 170 11.70 5.05 -6.83
C ASP A 170 12.42 5.03 -5.50
N LYS A 171 11.99 5.87 -4.55
CA LYS A 171 12.57 5.89 -3.20
C LYS A 171 12.36 4.55 -2.48
N ALA A 172 11.16 3.99 -2.52
CA ALA A 172 10.85 2.76 -1.81
C ALA A 172 11.64 1.57 -2.39
N VAL A 173 11.80 1.50 -3.71
CA VAL A 173 12.63 0.49 -4.38
C VAL A 173 14.13 0.75 -4.15
N GLY A 174 14.56 1.99 -4.00
CA GLY A 174 15.92 2.31 -3.57
C GLY A 174 16.26 1.71 -2.19
N GLU A 175 15.28 1.64 -1.29
CA GLU A 175 15.41 1.00 0.03
C GLU A 175 15.28 -0.54 -0.03
N PHE A 176 14.85 -1.12 -1.16
CA PHE A 176 14.81 -2.56 -1.44
C PHE A 176 15.22 -2.88 -2.90
N PRO A 177 16.52 -2.77 -3.25
CA PRO A 177 16.99 -2.79 -4.63
C PRO A 177 16.73 -4.10 -5.40
N GLU A 178 16.47 -5.21 -4.73
CA GLU A 178 16.14 -6.50 -5.36
C GLU A 178 14.84 -6.43 -6.19
N LEU A 179 14.00 -5.41 -5.98
CA LEU A 179 12.80 -5.14 -6.79
C LEU A 179 13.04 -4.21 -7.99
N LEU A 180 14.29 -3.82 -8.27
CA LEU A 180 14.62 -2.88 -9.35
C LEU A 180 14.14 -3.35 -10.72
N GLU A 181 14.32 -4.64 -11.04
CA GLU A 181 13.87 -5.20 -12.32
C GLU A 181 12.34 -5.23 -12.43
N THR A 182 11.65 -5.49 -11.32
CA THR A 182 10.18 -5.39 -11.23
C THR A 182 9.72 -3.97 -11.55
N LEU A 183 10.32 -2.95 -10.93
CA LEU A 183 10.01 -1.56 -11.20
C LEU A 183 10.27 -1.19 -12.68
N LYS A 184 11.39 -1.64 -13.26
CA LYS A 184 11.69 -1.42 -14.69
C LYS A 184 10.64 -2.01 -15.63
N ILE A 185 10.05 -3.15 -15.29
CA ILE A 185 8.95 -3.74 -16.07
C ILE A 185 7.72 -2.82 -16.04
N VAL A 186 7.35 -2.32 -14.86
CA VAL A 186 6.19 -1.43 -14.69
C VAL A 186 6.43 -0.08 -15.36
N LYS A 187 7.61 0.54 -15.19
CA LYS A 187 7.96 1.80 -15.86
C LYS A 187 7.93 1.70 -17.38
N ARG A 188 8.32 0.56 -17.97
CA ARG A 188 8.18 0.31 -19.42
C ARG A 188 6.72 0.35 -19.86
N LYS A 189 5.79 -0.21 -19.07
CA LYS A 189 4.35 -0.15 -19.34
C LYS A 189 3.81 1.27 -19.19
N LEU A 190 4.18 1.99 -18.12
CA LEU A 190 3.82 3.39 -17.94
C LEU A 190 4.30 4.25 -19.11
N LYS A 191 5.53 4.06 -19.59
CA LYS A 191 6.09 4.80 -20.73
C LYS A 191 5.27 4.64 -22.01
N ILE A 192 4.66 3.47 -22.22
CA ILE A 192 3.73 3.23 -23.34
C ILE A 192 2.47 4.09 -23.18
N GLU A 193 1.89 4.12 -21.97
CA GLU A 193 0.71 4.94 -21.68
C GLU A 193 1.00 6.44 -21.78
N PHE A 194 2.13 6.91 -21.25
CA PHE A 194 2.59 8.30 -21.41
C PHE A 194 2.63 8.69 -22.89
N LYS A 195 3.19 7.82 -23.75
CA LYS A 195 3.23 8.04 -25.19
C LYS A 195 1.82 8.12 -25.80
N LYS A 196 0.89 7.25 -25.40
CA LYS A 196 -0.52 7.30 -25.88
C LYS A 196 -1.21 8.60 -25.47
N GLY A 197 -0.88 9.14 -24.30
CA GLY A 197 -1.40 10.42 -23.81
C GLY A 197 -0.70 11.66 -24.32
N ASN A 198 0.28 11.53 -25.22
CA ASN A 198 1.17 12.63 -25.63
C ASN A 198 1.87 13.31 -24.43
N ILE A 199 2.12 12.57 -23.35
CA ILE A 199 2.84 13.02 -22.16
C ILE A 199 4.32 12.70 -22.35
N GLN A 200 5.19 13.69 -22.20
CA GLN A 200 6.63 13.50 -22.36
C GLN A 200 7.20 12.63 -21.23
N TRP A 201 7.88 11.55 -21.61
CA TRP A 201 8.72 10.78 -20.69
C TRP A 201 10.11 11.42 -20.62
N LYS A 202 10.52 11.87 -19.44
CA LYS A 202 11.85 12.46 -19.22
C LYS A 202 12.88 11.34 -19.00
N LYS A 203 14.12 11.54 -19.47
CA LYS A 203 15.21 10.56 -19.27
C LYS A 203 15.50 10.30 -17.80
N GLU A 204 15.32 11.31 -16.95
CA GLU A 204 15.52 11.21 -15.50
C GLU A 204 14.60 10.17 -14.83
N TYR A 205 13.43 9.87 -15.41
CA TYR A 205 12.53 8.84 -14.88
C TYR A 205 13.08 7.41 -15.04
N ASP A 206 14.11 7.24 -15.88
CA ASP A 206 14.84 5.98 -16.03
C ASP A 206 16.09 5.93 -15.12
N ASN A 207 16.38 7.00 -14.35
CA ASN A 207 17.49 7.03 -13.39
C ASN A 207 17.02 6.49 -12.04
N PHE A 208 17.52 5.32 -11.66
CA PHE A 208 17.25 4.73 -10.35
C PHE A 208 18.34 5.22 -9.39
N CYS A 209 18.02 6.22 -8.57
CA CYS A 209 18.90 6.61 -7.47
C CYS A 209 18.93 5.47 -6.45
N LEU A 210 19.91 4.58 -6.59
CA LEU A 210 20.30 3.64 -5.54
C LEU A 210 21.05 4.47 -4.50
N THR A 211 20.36 4.89 -3.45
CA THR A 211 20.94 5.55 -2.28
C THR A 211 21.63 4.56 -1.37
#